data_AF-A0A7Y5BVQ7-F1
#
_entry.id   AF-A0A7Y5BVQ7-F1
#
_cell.length_a   1.000
_cell.length_b   1.000
_cell.length_c   1.000
_cell.angle_alpha   90.00
_cell.angle_beta   90.00
_cell.angle_gamma   90.00
#
_symmetry.space_group_name_H-M   'P 1'
#
loop_
_entity.id
_entity.type
_entity.pdbx_description
1 polymer ?
#
loop_
_entity_poly.entity_id
_entity_poly.type
_entity_poly.pdbx_seq_one_letter_code
_entity_poly.pdbx_strand_id
1 'polypeptide(L)'
;MLDQQTFRNQELVLRISPSVDPARFNIDRYEPFLDALCERREYQKEAIRETLRYLLGGRYKNLRELADENYHSNDKLQERFGTFREMERHLQLPDQLSCTLDLATATGKSFV
;
A
#
# COMPACT_ATOMS: atom_id res chain seq x y z
N MET A 1 21.65 -26.85 -10.37
CA MET A 1 21.27 -25.53 -10.87
C MET A 1 20.25 -24.98 -9.88
N LEU A 2 20.54 -23.88 -9.20
CA LEU A 2 19.52 -23.20 -8.39
C LEU A 2 18.54 -22.57 -9.39
N ASP A 3 17.28 -22.98 -9.36
CA ASP A 3 16.22 -22.30 -10.12
C ASP A 3 16.21 -20.82 -9.72
N GLN A 4 16.54 -19.96 -10.67
CA GLN A 4 16.55 -18.52 -10.44
C GLN A 4 15.10 -18.03 -10.49
N GLN A 5 14.45 -17.98 -9.33
CA GLN A 5 13.11 -17.40 -9.21
C GLN A 5 13.16 -15.90 -9.52
N THR A 6 12.37 -15.49 -10.50
CA THR A 6 12.21 -14.10 -10.92
C THR A 6 10.87 -13.59 -10.41
N PHE A 7 10.88 -12.47 -9.69
CA PHE A 7 9.69 -11.80 -9.19
C PHE A 7 9.55 -10.44 -9.86
N ARG A 8 8.33 -10.07 -10.24
CA ARG A 8 8.02 -8.69 -10.63
C ARG A 8 7.78 -7.89 -9.36
N ASN A 9 8.30 -6.66 -9.29
CA ASN A 9 8.09 -5.80 -8.12
C ASN A 9 6.60 -5.66 -7.76
N GLN A 10 5.72 -5.60 -8.75
CA GLN A 10 4.26 -5.50 -8.58
C GLN A 10 3.64 -6.68 -7.81
N GLU A 11 4.27 -7.86 -7.86
CA GLU A 11 3.85 -9.06 -7.13
C GLU A 11 4.21 -9.00 -5.65
N LEU A 12 5.12 -8.10 -5.27
CA LEU A 12 5.62 -7.94 -3.90
C LEU A 12 5.05 -6.69 -3.21
N VAL A 13 4.23 -5.89 -3.91
CA VAL A 13 3.57 -4.71 -3.34
C VAL A 13 2.47 -5.16 -2.38
N LEU A 14 2.50 -4.65 -1.14
CA LEU A 14 1.45 -4.89 -0.16
C LEU A 14 0.17 -4.16 -0.57
N ARG A 15 -0.92 -4.91 -0.75
CA ARG A 15 -2.23 -4.39 -1.11
C ARG A 15 -2.98 -3.95 0.14
N ILE A 16 -3.58 -2.77 0.05
CA ILE A 16 -4.41 -2.21 1.11
C ILE A 16 -5.86 -2.62 0.82
N SER A 17 -6.54 -3.19 1.81
CA SER A 17 -7.96 -3.56 1.65
C SER A 17 -8.80 -2.31 1.31
N PRO A 18 -9.71 -2.38 0.31
CA PRO A 18 -10.61 -1.27 0.00
C PRO A 18 -11.69 -1.07 1.07
N SER A 19 -11.88 -2.03 1.98
CA SER A 19 -12.87 -1.98 3.04
C SER A 19 -12.44 -1.02 4.14
N VAL A 20 -13.17 0.09 4.27
CA VAL A 20 -13.00 1.09 5.31
C VAL A 20 -14.33 1.28 6.02
N ASP A 21 -14.31 1.34 7.34
CA ASP A 21 -15.46 1.79 8.11
C ASP A 21 -15.71 3.28 7.85
N PRO A 22 -16.82 3.68 7.19
CA PRO A 22 -17.08 5.08 6.87
C PRO A 22 -17.31 5.93 8.13
N ALA A 23 -17.61 5.33 9.28
CA ALA A 23 -17.68 6.03 10.56
C ALA A 23 -16.29 6.44 11.07
N ARG A 24 -15.23 5.72 10.68
CA ARG A 24 -13.83 6.08 10.97
C ARG A 24 -13.25 7.02 9.92
N PHE A 25 -13.40 6.66 8.64
CA PHE A 25 -12.87 7.46 7.54
C PHE A 25 -13.77 7.32 6.31
N ASN A 26 -14.40 8.43 5.92
CA ASN A 26 -15.20 8.52 4.72
C ASN A 26 -14.50 9.44 3.71
N ILE A 27 -13.89 8.82 2.69
CA ILE A 27 -13.14 9.54 1.66
C ILE A 27 -14.04 10.35 0.72
N ASP A 28 -15.31 9.98 0.57
CA ASP A 28 -16.26 10.66 -0.32
C ASP A 28 -16.42 12.14 0.03
N ARG A 29 -16.19 12.50 1.30
CA ARG A 29 -16.19 13.89 1.79
C ARG A 29 -15.08 14.75 1.17
N TYR A 30 -14.01 14.12 0.69
CA TYR A 30 -12.83 14.78 0.13
C TYR A 30 -12.79 14.67 -1.40
N GLU A 31 -13.66 13.89 -2.03
CA GLU A 31 -13.64 13.70 -3.49
C GLU A 31 -13.74 15.01 -4.29
N PRO A 32 -14.63 15.98 -3.95
CA PRO A 32 -14.62 17.27 -4.65
C PRO A 32 -13.29 18.04 -4.50
N PHE A 33 -12.60 17.88 -3.37
CA PHE A 33 -11.28 18.47 -3.16
C PHE A 33 -10.21 17.75 -3.99
N LEU A 34 -10.24 16.41 -4.06
CA LEU A 34 -9.34 15.64 -4.92
C LEU A 34 -9.56 15.96 -6.40
N ASP A 35 -10.80 16.17 -6.82
CA ASP A 35 -11.16 16.61 -8.17
C ASP A 35 -10.58 17.99 -8.49
N ALA A 36 -10.70 18.95 -7.57
CA ALA A 36 -10.12 20.27 -7.75
C ALA A 36 -8.58 20.25 -7.70
N LEU A 37 -8.00 19.41 -6.83
CA LEU A 37 -6.55 19.34 -6.60
C LEU A 37 -5.80 18.64 -7.73
N CYS A 38 -6.32 17.50 -8.21
CA CYS A 38 -5.65 16.67 -9.20
C CYS A 38 -6.22 16.83 -10.62
N GLU A 39 -7.35 17.53 -10.78
CA GLU A 39 -8.06 17.71 -12.05
C GLU A 39 -8.28 16.38 -12.79
N ARG A 40 -7.60 16.17 -13.92
CA ARG A 40 -7.72 14.97 -14.77
C ARG A 40 -6.68 13.88 -14.44
N ARG A 41 -5.84 14.08 -13.43
CA ARG A 41 -4.75 13.16 -13.07
C ARG A 41 -5.25 12.09 -12.11
N GLU A 42 -6.05 11.15 -12.62
CA GLU A 42 -6.66 10.09 -11.80
C GLU A 42 -5.64 9.25 -11.02
N TYR A 43 -4.45 9.00 -11.59
CA TYR A 43 -3.38 8.27 -10.90
C TYR A 43 -2.90 8.98 -9.61
N GLN A 44 -3.01 10.32 -9.51
CA GLN A 44 -2.71 11.04 -8.27
C GLN A 44 -3.84 10.85 -7.26
N LYS A 45 -5.10 10.93 -7.72
CA LYS A 45 -6.26 10.70 -6.86
C LYS A 45 -6.23 9.28 -6.30
N GLU A 46 -5.96 8.28 -7.12
CA GLU A 46 -5.83 6.88 -6.70
C GLU A 46 -4.73 6.70 -5.65
N ALA A 47 -3.55 7.30 -5.87
CA ALA A 47 -2.46 7.24 -4.91
C ALA A 47 -2.83 7.90 -3.57
N ILE A 48 -3.47 9.07 -3.60
CA ILE A 48 -3.96 9.76 -2.40
C ILE A 48 -5.01 8.89 -1.70
N ARG A 49 -5.98 8.34 -2.44
CA ARG A 49 -7.05 7.49 -1.88
C ARG A 49 -6.51 6.26 -1.18
N GLU A 50 -5.58 5.52 -1.81
CA GLU A 50 -4.95 4.37 -1.15
C GLU A 50 -4.14 4.78 0.08
N THR A 51 -3.36 5.86 -0.01
CA THR A 51 -2.54 6.35 1.09
C THR A 51 -3.40 6.73 2.30
N LEU A 52 -4.44 7.54 2.09
CA LEU A 52 -5.35 7.95 3.16
C LEU A 52 -6.13 6.77 3.72
N ARG A 53 -6.49 5.79 2.88
CA ARG A 53 -7.13 4.56 3.34
C ARG A 53 -6.24 3.79 4.32
N TYR A 54 -4.95 3.67 4.01
CA TYR A 54 -3.99 3.00 4.89
C TYR A 54 -3.75 3.77 6.18
N LEU A 55 -3.49 5.08 6.08
CA LEU A 55 -3.10 5.91 7.24
C LEU A 55 -4.28 6.26 8.15
N LEU A 56 -5.46 6.53 7.59
CA LEU A 56 -6.62 7.06 8.32
C LEU A 56 -7.78 6.07 8.43
N GLY A 57 -7.81 5.01 7.61
CA GLY A 57 -8.89 4.02 7.63
C GLY A 57 -8.94 3.18 8.90
N GLY A 58 -7.84 3.14 9.67
CA GLY A 58 -7.78 2.49 10.98
C GLY A 58 -7.94 0.96 10.95
N ARG A 59 -7.87 0.35 9.77
CA ARG A 59 -7.91 -1.11 9.58
C ARG A 59 -6.62 -1.78 10.09
N TYR A 60 -5.49 -1.15 9.82
CA TYR A 60 -4.17 -1.62 10.22
C TYR A 60 -3.63 -0.66 11.28
N LYS A 61 -3.01 -1.20 12.33
CA LYS A 61 -2.34 -0.39 13.36
C LYS A 61 -0.93 0.02 12.94
N ASN A 62 -0.30 -0.78 12.07
CA ASN A 62 1.07 -0.58 11.60
C ASN A 62 1.35 -1.41 10.36
N LEU A 63 2.56 -1.24 9.80
CA LEU A 63 3.02 -1.98 8.63
C LEU A 63 3.08 -3.49 8.84
N ARG A 64 3.38 -3.97 10.06
CA ARG A 64 3.42 -5.40 10.36
C ARG A 64 2.05 -6.07 10.13
N GLU A 65 0.96 -5.46 10.60
CA GLU A 65 -0.39 -6.00 10.37
C GLU A 65 -0.76 -6.03 8.88
N LEU A 66 -0.39 -5.00 8.12
CA LEU A 66 -0.59 -5.00 6.67
C LEU A 66 0.22 -6.10 5.97
N ALA A 67 1.47 -6.28 6.39
CA ALA A 67 2.37 -7.30 5.85
C ALA A 67 1.90 -8.72 6.19
N ASP A 68 1.38 -8.94 7.40
CA ASP A 68 0.85 -10.24 7.83
C ASP A 68 -0.37 -10.64 6.99
N GLU A 69 -1.32 -9.72 6.78
CA GLU A 69 -2.49 -9.96 5.91
C GLU A 69 -2.03 -10.31 4.49
N ASN A 70 -1.10 -9.54 3.94
CA ASN A 70 -0.60 -9.74 2.58
C ASN A 70 0.20 -11.04 2.43
N TYR A 71 1.04 -11.41 3.41
CA TYR A 71 1.81 -12.65 3.37
C TYR A 71 0.89 -13.87 3.28
N HIS A 72 -0.21 -13.87 4.04
CA HIS A 72 -1.16 -14.98 4.04
C HIS A 72 -2.09 -15.00 2.82
N SER A 73 -2.23 -13.88 2.11
CA SER A 73 -3.08 -13.78 0.91
C SER A 73 -2.31 -13.77 -0.42
N ASN A 74 -0.97 -13.80 -0.41
CA ASN A 74 -0.14 -13.69 -1.61
C ASN A 74 0.96 -14.75 -1.64
N ASP A 75 0.77 -15.78 -2.46
CA ASP A 75 1.71 -16.88 -2.65
C ASP A 75 3.10 -16.41 -3.11
N LYS A 76 3.21 -15.28 -3.82
CA LYS A 76 4.52 -14.73 -4.25
C LYS A 76 5.35 -14.20 -3.09
N LEU A 77 4.71 -13.67 -2.04
CA LEU A 77 5.41 -13.30 -0.81
C LEU A 77 5.89 -14.56 -0.07
N GLN A 78 5.08 -15.61 -0.04
CA GLN A 78 5.44 -16.88 0.58
C GLN A 78 6.60 -17.57 -0.17
N GLU A 79 6.54 -17.62 -1.51
CA GLU A 79 7.62 -18.12 -2.36
C GLU A 79 8.92 -17.34 -2.12
N ARG A 80 8.84 -16.01 -2.00
CA ARG A 80 10.01 -15.13 -1.88
C ARG A 80 10.69 -15.19 -0.51
N PHE A 81 9.91 -15.28 0.57
CA PHE A 81 10.40 -15.14 1.94
C PHE A 81 10.35 -16.43 2.76
N GLY A 82 9.54 -17.42 2.36
CA GLY A 82 9.39 -18.73 3.00
C GLY A 82 8.60 -18.72 4.31
N THR A 83 8.86 -17.74 5.20
CA THR A 83 8.07 -17.53 6.42
C THR A 83 7.77 -16.04 6.63
N PHE A 84 6.67 -15.74 7.32
CA PHE A 84 6.35 -14.35 7.67
C PHE A 84 7.45 -13.70 8.51
N ARG A 85 8.06 -14.45 9.44
CA ARG A 85 9.17 -13.94 10.27
C ARG A 85 10.38 -13.48 9.44
N GLU A 86 10.68 -14.17 8.33
CA GLU A 86 11.75 -13.75 7.44
C GLU A 86 11.35 -12.50 6.64
N MET A 87 10.11 -12.43 6.14
CA MET A 87 9.58 -11.22 5.49
C MET A 87 9.61 -10.00 6.43
N GLU A 88 9.20 -10.20 7.69
CA GLU A 88 9.10 -9.15 8.70
C GLU A 88 10.44 -8.42 8.93
N ARG A 89 11.57 -9.15 8.86
CA ARG A 89 12.93 -8.57 8.98
C ARG A 89 13.27 -7.57 7.88
N HIS A 90 12.54 -7.59 6.76
CA HIS A 90 12.72 -6.65 5.66
C HIS A 90 11.80 -5.41 5.76
N LEU A 91 10.84 -5.40 6.69
CA LEU A 91 9.94 -4.26 6.87
C LEU A 91 10.70 -3.09 7.51
N GLN A 92 10.50 -1.91 6.93
CA GLN A 92 10.99 -0.66 7.50
C GLN A 92 9.94 -0.11 8.47
N LEU A 93 10.34 0.20 9.71
CA LEU A 93 9.43 0.74 10.74
C LEU A 93 8.17 -0.15 10.93
N PRO A 94 8.31 -1.45 11.22
CA PRO A 94 7.20 -2.40 11.24
C PRO A 94 6.08 -2.03 12.22
N ASP A 95 6.41 -1.29 13.27
CA ASP A 95 5.49 -0.83 14.32
C ASP A 95 4.86 0.55 14.04
N GLN A 96 5.10 1.13 12.87
CA GLN A 96 4.55 2.42 12.45
C GLN A 96 3.62 2.28 11.25
N LEU A 97 2.72 3.25 11.07
CA LEU A 97 2.02 3.46 9.82
C LEU A 97 2.93 4.23 8.86
N SER A 98 3.78 3.50 8.14
CA SER A 98 4.68 4.03 7.11
C SER A 98 4.44 3.37 5.76
N CYS A 99 4.58 4.15 4.69
CA CYS A 99 4.51 3.68 3.31
C CYS A 99 5.41 4.54 2.42
N THR A 100 5.74 4.01 1.24
CA THR A 100 6.45 4.73 0.18
C THR A 100 5.51 4.90 -1.01
N LEU A 101 5.59 6.04 -1.69
CA LEU A 101 4.79 6.33 -2.87
C LEU A 101 5.64 6.28 -4.14
N ASP A 102 5.44 5.22 -4.93
CA ASP A 102 6.13 5.01 -6.19
C ASP A 102 5.20 5.30 -7.38
N LEU A 103 5.30 6.51 -7.93
CA LEU A 103 4.69 6.86 -9.23
C LEU A 103 5.76 7.03 -10.32
N ALA A 104 5.38 7.00 -11.59
CA ALA A 104 6.32 7.20 -12.70
C ALA A 104 7.00 8.59 -12.68
N THR A 105 8.11 8.77 -13.38
CA THR A 105 8.75 10.10 -13.51
C THR A 105 7.80 11.09 -14.19
N ALA A 106 7.88 12.37 -13.79
CA ALA A 106 7.03 13.45 -14.31
C ALA A 106 5.50 13.32 -14.03
N THR A 107 5.07 12.39 -13.18
CA THR A 107 3.66 12.29 -12.74
C THR A 107 3.35 13.10 -11.47
N GLY A 108 4.28 13.94 -11.00
CA GLY A 108 4.05 14.78 -9.82
C GLY A 108 4.04 14.01 -8.50
N LYS A 109 4.99 13.08 -8.29
CA LYS A 109 5.18 12.39 -7.00
C LYS A 109 5.32 13.32 -5.80
N SER A 110 6.03 14.44 -5.96
CA SER A 110 6.24 15.40 -4.85
C SER A 110 5.01 16.25 -4.54
N PHE A 111 4.03 16.25 -5.42
CA PHE A 111 2.76 16.96 -5.22
C PHE A 111 1.76 16.09 -4.44
N VAL A 112 1.79 14.78 -4.69
CA VAL A 112 1.03 13.75 -3.96
C VAL A 112 1.61 13.60 -2.56
#